data_AF-A0A936M0R5-F1
#
_entry.id   AF-A0A936M0R5-F1
#
_cell.length_a   1.000
_cell.length_b   1.000
_cell.length_c   1.000
_cell.angle_alpha   90.00
_cell.angle_beta   90.00
_cell.angle_gamma   90.00
#
_symmetry.space_group_name_H-M   'P 1'
#
loop_
_entity.id
_entity.type
_entity.pdbx_description
1 polymer ?
#
loop_
_entity_poly.entity_id
_entity_poly.type
_entity_poly.pdbx_seq_one_letter_code
_entity_poly.pdbx_strand_id
1 'polypeptide(L)'
;MTGGAYQRDTPCPACGYNLRGLTGDPLRCPECGTETSRARLAELRGPMATRLRNLQSAIDLQTLAILLVMVGVPAALFVFGPRGIAFALLAVVPLGIVLAAIGWRMAKELFLGPGGGRLVARYQAWTTLLVSTYPLIALALGSLLYLVVPFLGFPNEAALVVAALVSVSVVGLLQFSIDPLRRARERQERAFRALVDLTREPDDADRPPTPGAPSLQRPDEADRVSPP
;
A
#
# COMPACT_ATOMS: atom_id res chain seq x y z
N MET A 1 -12.46 -36.60 -14.06
CA MET A 1 -12.97 -35.62 -13.09
C MET A 1 -11.86 -34.64 -12.80
N THR A 2 -11.88 -33.48 -13.45
CA THR A 2 -10.85 -32.45 -13.34
C THR A 2 -11.11 -31.59 -12.11
N GLY A 3 -10.33 -31.78 -11.06
CA GLY A 3 -10.30 -30.94 -9.85
C GLY A 3 -9.76 -29.54 -10.14
N GLY A 4 -10.53 -28.75 -10.89
CA GLY A 4 -10.13 -27.43 -11.38
C GLY A 4 -10.26 -26.33 -10.32
N ALA A 5 -9.12 -25.73 -9.95
CA ALA A 5 -8.93 -24.29 -9.79
C ALA A 5 -9.76 -23.47 -8.78
N TYR A 6 -10.32 -24.03 -7.69
CA TYR A 6 -10.92 -23.24 -6.60
C TYR A 6 -9.92 -22.83 -5.51
N GLN A 7 -8.78 -22.27 -5.89
CA GLN A 7 -7.67 -22.01 -4.95
C GLN A 7 -7.59 -20.57 -4.43
N ARG A 8 -8.53 -19.69 -4.78
CA ARG A 8 -8.54 -18.29 -4.32
C ARG A 8 -9.76 -17.96 -3.45
N ASP A 9 -9.53 -17.20 -2.40
CA ASP A 9 -10.55 -16.81 -1.43
C ASP A 9 -11.58 -15.88 -2.06
N THR A 10 -12.86 -16.07 -1.69
CA THR A 10 -14.00 -15.32 -2.20
C THR A 10 -14.73 -14.65 -1.04
N PRO A 11 -14.24 -13.51 -0.52
CA PRO A 11 -14.88 -12.87 0.63
C PRO A 11 -16.27 -12.34 0.26
N CYS A 12 -17.22 -12.47 1.18
CA CYS A 12 -18.55 -11.87 1.10
C CYS A 12 -18.40 -10.34 1.11
N PRO A 13 -19.11 -9.60 0.22
CA PRO A 13 -19.00 -8.14 0.17
C PRO A 13 -19.66 -7.43 1.36
N ALA A 14 -20.51 -8.12 2.13
CA ALA A 14 -21.18 -7.56 3.30
C ALA A 14 -20.36 -7.72 4.59
N CYS A 15 -19.87 -8.93 4.87
CA CYS A 15 -19.21 -9.29 6.14
C CYS A 15 -17.83 -9.96 5.97
N GLY A 16 -17.23 -9.94 4.78
CA GLY A 16 -15.87 -10.49 4.57
C GLY A 16 -15.72 -12.01 4.68
N TYR A 17 -16.74 -12.78 5.08
CA TYR A 17 -16.67 -14.25 5.21
C TYR A 17 -16.23 -14.94 3.92
N ASN A 18 -15.35 -15.95 4.01
CA ASN A 18 -14.83 -16.61 2.81
C ASN A 18 -15.85 -17.61 2.25
N LEU A 19 -16.48 -17.26 1.14
CA LEU A 19 -17.49 -18.09 0.45
C LEU A 19 -16.88 -19.26 -0.34
N ARG A 20 -15.61 -19.62 -0.07
CA ARG A 20 -14.94 -20.76 -0.73
C ARG A 20 -15.64 -22.06 -0.33
N GLY A 21 -15.90 -22.91 -1.32
CA GLY A 21 -16.48 -24.24 -1.09
C GLY A 21 -18.01 -24.26 -1.00
N LEU A 22 -18.67 -23.11 -0.88
CA LEU A 22 -20.13 -23.04 -0.94
C LEU A 22 -20.64 -23.32 -2.36
N THR A 23 -21.58 -24.25 -2.45
CA THR A 23 -22.29 -24.62 -3.68
C THR A 23 -23.60 -23.85 -3.80
N GLY A 24 -24.00 -23.49 -5.02
CA GLY A 24 -25.22 -22.73 -5.30
C GLY A 24 -24.95 -21.39 -5.99
N ASP A 25 -25.99 -20.88 -6.68
CA ASP A 25 -26.09 -19.52 -7.20
C ASP A 25 -27.57 -19.09 -7.10
N PRO A 26 -27.94 -18.15 -6.21
CA PRO A 26 -27.05 -17.29 -5.44
C PRO A 26 -26.31 -18.01 -4.30
N LEU A 27 -25.09 -17.53 -3.99
CA LEU A 27 -24.35 -17.92 -2.80
C LEU A 27 -24.95 -17.18 -1.60
N ARG A 28 -25.50 -17.92 -0.64
CA ARG A 28 -25.94 -17.36 0.63
C ARG A 28 -24.80 -17.42 1.64
N CYS A 29 -24.40 -16.27 2.15
CA CYS A 29 -23.38 -16.19 3.19
C CYS A 29 -23.92 -16.81 4.49
N PRO A 30 -23.23 -17.79 5.10
CA PRO A 30 -23.68 -18.41 6.35
C PRO A 30 -23.67 -17.44 7.54
N GLU A 31 -22.76 -16.45 7.54
CA GLU A 31 -22.63 -15.47 8.63
C GLU A 31 -23.74 -14.41 8.61
N CYS A 32 -23.84 -13.66 7.51
CA CYS A 32 -24.73 -12.50 7.44
C CYS A 32 -26.04 -12.75 6.70
N GLY A 33 -26.24 -13.97 6.17
CA GLY A 33 -27.40 -14.34 5.37
C GLY A 33 -27.49 -13.63 4.01
N THR A 34 -26.57 -12.73 3.68
CA THR A 34 -26.59 -11.97 2.42
C THR A 34 -26.38 -12.92 1.25
N GLU A 35 -27.29 -12.82 0.29
CA GLU A 35 -27.20 -13.55 -0.97
C GLU A 35 -26.41 -12.73 -1.99
N THR A 36 -25.45 -13.37 -2.63
CA THR A 36 -24.66 -12.76 -3.70
C THR A 36 -24.44 -13.77 -4.81
N SER A 37 -24.54 -13.35 -6.06
CA SER A 37 -24.31 -14.27 -7.17
C SER A 37 -22.80 -14.44 -7.42
N ARG A 38 -22.42 -15.60 -7.96
CA ARG A 38 -21.03 -15.83 -8.40
C ARG A 38 -20.63 -14.82 -9.47
N ALA A 39 -21.57 -14.46 -10.35
CA ALA A 39 -21.37 -13.41 -11.36
C ALA A 39 -21.06 -12.06 -10.72
N ARG A 40 -21.82 -11.64 -9.70
CA ARG A 40 -21.58 -10.37 -8.99
C ARG A 40 -20.25 -10.36 -8.24
N LEU A 41 -19.85 -11.48 -7.63
CA LEU A 41 -18.53 -11.60 -6.99
C LEU A 41 -17.38 -11.53 -8.00
N ALA A 42 -17.54 -12.14 -9.18
CA ALA A 42 -16.57 -12.02 -10.27
C ALA A 42 -16.49 -10.58 -10.79
N GLU A 43 -17.65 -9.92 -10.92
CA GLU A 43 -17.76 -8.51 -11.30
C GLU A 43 -17.13 -7.59 -10.26
N LEU A 44 -17.20 -7.88 -8.95
CA LEU A 44 -16.55 -7.07 -7.92
C LEU A 44 -15.03 -7.28 -7.86
N ARG A 45 -14.53 -8.45 -8.25
CA ARG A 45 -13.10 -8.77 -8.27
C ARG A 45 -12.33 -8.03 -9.36
N GLY A 46 -12.89 -7.91 -10.56
CA GLY A 46 -12.26 -7.19 -11.67
C GLY A 46 -11.85 -5.76 -11.31
N PRO A 47 -12.78 -4.93 -10.78
CA PRO A 47 -12.54 -3.57 -10.29
C PRO A 47 -11.53 -3.51 -9.16
N MET A 48 -11.47 -4.51 -8.28
CA MET A 48 -10.54 -4.47 -7.14
C MET A 48 -9.08 -4.63 -7.61
N ALA A 49 -8.83 -5.54 -8.55
CA ALA A 49 -7.49 -5.75 -9.11
C ALA A 49 -7.00 -4.53 -9.93
N THR A 50 -7.90 -3.89 -10.69
CA THR A 50 -7.58 -2.66 -11.42
C THR A 50 -7.39 -1.47 -10.46
N ARG A 51 -8.20 -1.36 -9.40
CA ARG A 51 -8.00 -0.35 -8.35
C ARG A 51 -6.64 -0.47 -7.67
N LEU A 52 -6.20 -1.70 -7.34
CA LEU A 52 -4.87 -1.95 -6.79
C LEU A 52 -3.75 -1.53 -7.74
N ARG A 53 -3.87 -1.86 -9.03
CA ARG A 53 -2.90 -1.41 -10.05
C ARG A 53 -2.87 0.10 -10.19
N ASN A 54 -4.03 0.76 -10.16
CA ASN A 54 -4.12 2.22 -10.23
C ASN A 54 -3.57 2.90 -8.97
N LEU A 55 -3.74 2.27 -7.79
CA LEU A 55 -3.15 2.75 -6.55
C LEU A 55 -1.62 2.66 -6.59
N GLN A 56 -1.10 1.53 -7.06
CA GLN A 56 0.35 1.34 -7.21
C GLN A 56 0.93 2.36 -8.20
N SER A 57 0.29 2.57 -9.35
CA SER A 57 0.76 3.55 -10.34
C SER A 57 0.71 4.98 -9.82
N ALA A 58 -0.29 5.34 -9.00
CA ALA A 58 -0.34 6.64 -8.34
C ALA A 58 0.85 6.84 -7.36
N ILE A 59 1.20 5.81 -6.59
CA ILE A 59 2.35 5.83 -5.66
C ILE A 59 3.67 5.95 -6.45
N ASP A 60 3.82 5.17 -7.52
CA ASP A 60 5.02 5.17 -8.34
C ASP A 60 5.21 6.54 -9.02
N LEU A 61 4.12 7.14 -9.54
CA LEU A 61 4.15 8.47 -10.17
C LEU A 61 4.53 9.57 -9.19
N GLN A 62 3.99 9.52 -7.97
CA GLN A 62 4.32 10.49 -6.92
C GLN A 62 5.78 10.32 -6.44
N THR A 63 6.26 9.08 -6.35
CA THR A 63 7.67 8.79 -6.02
C THR A 63 8.60 9.33 -7.11
N LEU A 64 8.27 9.10 -8.39
CA LEU A 64 9.01 9.62 -9.53
C LEU A 64 9.04 11.15 -9.53
N ALA A 65 7.90 11.81 -9.28
CA ALA A 65 7.80 13.26 -9.21
C ALA A 65 8.77 13.86 -8.20
N ILE A 66 8.87 13.24 -7.02
CA ILE A 66 9.73 13.75 -5.97
C ILE A 66 11.20 13.43 -6.27
N LEU A 67 11.51 12.23 -6.76
CA LEU A 67 12.87 11.89 -7.19
C LEU A 67 13.37 12.84 -8.29
N LEU A 68 12.49 13.19 -9.24
CA LEU A 68 12.81 14.13 -10.32
C LEU A 68 13.21 15.50 -9.77
N VAL A 69 12.46 16.05 -8.82
CA VAL A 69 12.79 17.35 -8.21
C VAL A 69 14.05 17.21 -7.34
N MET A 70 14.13 16.18 -6.52
CA MET A 70 15.19 16.03 -5.54
C MET A 70 16.55 15.73 -6.13
N VAL A 71 16.61 14.98 -7.24
CA VAL A 71 17.85 14.64 -7.93
C VAL A 71 18.11 15.63 -9.08
N GLY A 72 17.06 16.01 -9.80
CA GLY A 72 17.17 16.89 -10.95
C GLY A 72 17.61 18.31 -10.59
N VAL A 73 17.15 18.88 -9.47
CA VAL A 73 17.55 20.22 -9.04
C VAL A 73 19.05 20.28 -8.68
N PRO A 74 19.59 19.42 -7.79
CA PRO A 74 21.02 19.40 -7.51
C PRO A 74 21.87 19.09 -8.75
N ALA A 75 21.47 18.09 -9.55
CA ALA A 75 22.19 17.77 -10.78
C ALA A 75 22.25 18.98 -11.74
N ALA A 76 21.15 19.73 -11.85
CA ALA A 76 21.11 20.93 -12.66
C ALA A 76 22.05 22.03 -12.15
N LEU A 77 22.11 22.23 -10.83
CA LEU A 77 23.02 23.19 -10.20
C LEU A 77 24.50 22.84 -10.43
N PHE A 78 24.81 21.55 -10.55
CA PHE A 78 26.18 21.07 -10.79
C PHE A 78 26.62 21.13 -12.25
N VAL A 79 25.72 20.76 -13.16
CA VAL A 79 26.09 20.56 -14.57
C VAL A 79 25.98 21.85 -15.38
N PHE A 80 25.06 22.74 -15.03
CA PHE A 80 24.75 23.90 -15.87
C PHE A 80 25.29 25.21 -15.29
N GLY A 81 25.69 26.13 -16.19
CA GLY A 81 25.94 27.52 -15.84
C GLY A 81 24.65 28.26 -15.42
N PRO A 82 24.73 29.51 -14.93
CA PRO A 82 23.60 30.22 -14.30
C PRO A 82 22.35 30.34 -15.18
N ARG A 83 22.52 30.53 -16.49
CA ARG A 83 21.39 30.53 -17.44
C ARG A 83 20.78 29.15 -17.63
N GLY A 84 21.60 28.10 -17.68
CA GLY A 84 21.14 26.72 -17.80
C GLY A 84 20.43 26.22 -16.54
N ILE A 85 20.87 26.66 -15.36
CA ILE A 85 20.17 26.42 -14.09
C ILE A 85 18.74 26.95 -14.15
N ALA A 86 18.54 28.19 -14.61
CA ALA A 86 17.20 28.78 -14.72
C ALA A 86 16.28 27.93 -15.61
N PHE A 87 16.76 27.50 -16.79
CA PHE A 87 15.99 26.63 -17.68
C PHE A 87 15.72 25.24 -17.08
N ALA A 88 16.72 24.64 -16.45
CA ALA A 88 16.58 23.32 -15.84
C ALA A 88 15.57 23.34 -14.67
N LEU A 89 15.61 24.36 -13.81
CA LEU A 89 14.63 24.56 -12.74
C LEU A 89 13.22 24.76 -13.32
N LEU A 90 13.11 25.59 -14.36
CA LEU A 90 11.83 25.88 -15.02
C LEU A 90 11.25 24.67 -15.78
N ALA A 91 12.05 23.64 -16.07
CA ALA A 91 11.58 22.38 -16.62
C ALA A 91 11.24 21.35 -15.53
N VAL A 92 12.17 21.13 -14.59
CA VAL A 92 12.11 20.06 -13.59
C VAL A 92 11.01 20.29 -12.55
N VAL A 93 10.91 21.51 -12.03
CA VAL A 93 9.95 21.85 -10.97
C VAL A 93 8.49 21.72 -11.43
N PRO A 94 8.05 22.35 -12.53
CA PRO A 94 6.66 22.20 -12.97
C PRO A 94 6.32 20.78 -13.41
N LEU A 95 7.26 20.05 -14.02
CA LEU A 95 7.04 18.65 -14.35
C LEU A 95 6.80 17.81 -13.08
N GLY A 96 7.60 18.01 -12.03
CA GLY A 96 7.38 17.40 -10.72
C GLY A 96 6.01 17.74 -10.12
N ILE A 97 5.60 19.02 -10.18
CA ILE A 97 4.28 19.47 -9.69
C ILE A 97 3.14 18.79 -10.46
N VAL A 98 3.24 18.71 -11.80
CA VAL A 98 2.22 18.07 -12.65
C VAL A 98 2.10 16.58 -12.31
N LEU A 99 3.21 15.86 -12.21
CA LEU A 99 3.20 14.44 -11.85
C LEU A 99 2.61 14.20 -10.45
N ALA A 100 2.95 15.05 -9.48
CA ALA A 100 2.37 14.98 -8.13
C ALA A 100 0.87 15.27 -8.14
N ALA A 101 0.41 16.24 -8.93
CA ALA A 101 -1.01 16.56 -9.07
C ALA A 101 -1.81 15.41 -9.72
N ILE A 102 -1.24 14.74 -10.73
CA ILE A 102 -1.84 13.55 -11.35
C ILE A 102 -1.95 12.41 -10.34
N GLY A 103 -0.87 12.12 -9.61
CA GLY A 103 -0.87 11.09 -8.56
C GLY A 103 -1.92 11.36 -7.49
N TRP A 104 -2.05 12.62 -7.05
CA TRP A 104 -3.08 13.05 -6.10
C TRP A 104 -4.50 12.87 -6.64
N ARG A 105 -4.75 13.23 -7.90
CA ARG A 105 -6.06 13.08 -8.52
C ARG A 105 -6.48 11.62 -8.59
N MET A 106 -5.56 10.74 -9.01
CA MET A 106 -5.80 9.29 -9.05
C MET A 106 -6.10 8.74 -7.65
N ALA A 107 -5.28 9.12 -6.65
CA ALA A 107 -5.52 8.72 -5.27
C ALA A 107 -6.89 9.19 -4.77
N LYS A 108 -7.27 10.45 -5.02
CA LYS A 108 -8.57 10.97 -4.61
C LYS A 108 -9.71 10.14 -5.21
N GLU A 109 -9.68 9.85 -6.50
CA GLU A 109 -10.72 9.06 -7.18
C GLU A 109 -10.85 7.63 -6.62
N LEU A 110 -9.74 7.00 -6.23
CA LEU A 110 -9.69 5.67 -5.64
C LEU A 110 -10.31 5.57 -4.22
N PHE A 111 -10.32 6.67 -3.47
CA PHE A 111 -10.68 6.69 -2.05
C PHE A 111 -11.96 7.49 -1.72
N LEU A 112 -12.78 7.85 -2.72
CA LEU A 112 -14.06 8.55 -2.53
C LEU A 112 -15.16 7.74 -1.81
N GLY A 113 -14.85 6.58 -1.23
CA GLY A 113 -15.76 5.87 -0.33
C GLY A 113 -15.92 6.59 1.02
N PRO A 114 -17.07 6.42 1.71
CA PRO A 114 -17.27 6.97 3.05
C PRO A 114 -16.20 6.44 4.01
N GLY A 115 -15.29 7.32 4.45
CA GLY A 115 -14.17 7.01 5.33
C GLY A 115 -12.78 6.99 4.68
N GLY A 116 -12.67 6.91 3.34
CA GLY A 116 -11.38 6.81 2.64
C GLY A 116 -10.50 8.06 2.75
N GLY A 117 -11.11 9.24 2.83
CA GLY A 117 -10.39 10.53 2.85
C GLY A 117 -9.41 10.70 4.02
N ARG A 118 -9.71 10.19 5.22
CA ARG A 118 -8.80 10.29 6.38
C ARG A 118 -7.58 9.38 6.23
N LEU A 119 -7.76 8.22 5.62
CA LEU A 119 -6.68 7.27 5.34
C LEU A 119 -5.73 7.82 4.27
N VAL A 120 -6.28 8.43 3.21
CA VAL A 120 -5.48 9.13 2.20
C VAL A 120 -4.71 10.28 2.82
N ALA A 121 -5.35 11.13 3.61
CA ALA A 121 -4.68 12.26 4.23
C ALA A 121 -3.51 11.83 5.12
N ARG A 122 -3.68 10.75 5.91
CA ARG A 122 -2.58 10.18 6.72
C ARG A 122 -1.47 9.58 5.87
N TYR A 123 -1.82 8.82 4.84
CA TYR A 123 -0.85 8.22 3.94
C TYR A 123 -0.04 9.29 3.20
N GLN A 124 -0.73 10.30 2.66
CA GLN A 124 -0.15 11.48 2.02
C GLN A 124 0.77 12.24 2.97
N ALA A 125 0.33 12.53 4.19
CA ALA A 125 1.14 13.24 5.17
C ALA A 125 2.41 12.45 5.49
N TRP A 126 2.28 11.12 5.61
CA TRP A 126 3.41 10.26 5.93
C TRP A 126 4.40 10.10 4.76
N THR A 127 3.93 9.93 3.53
CA THR A 127 4.80 9.89 2.34
C THR A 127 5.45 11.24 2.10
N THR A 128 4.71 12.34 2.19
CA THR A 128 5.28 13.70 2.05
C THR A 128 6.32 13.95 3.12
N LEU A 129 6.06 13.57 4.38
CA LEU A 129 7.01 13.71 5.46
C LEU A 129 8.25 12.86 5.20
N LEU A 130 8.14 11.56 4.89
CA LEU A 130 9.32 10.74 4.60
C LEU A 130 10.14 11.31 3.45
N VAL A 131 9.50 11.57 2.32
CA VAL A 131 10.21 11.91 1.09
C VAL A 131 10.77 13.33 1.15
N SER A 132 10.21 14.25 1.95
CA SER A 132 10.82 15.57 2.20
C SER A 132 11.92 15.55 3.26
N THR A 133 11.81 14.68 4.27
CA THR A 133 12.77 14.68 5.40
C THR A 133 14.12 14.10 4.99
N TYR A 134 14.15 13.00 4.21
CA TYR A 134 15.42 12.37 3.82
C TYR A 134 16.34 13.26 2.99
N PRO A 135 15.85 13.99 1.97
CA PRO A 135 16.72 14.85 1.19
C PRO A 135 17.16 16.10 1.92
N LEU A 136 16.34 16.63 2.84
CA LEU A 136 16.76 17.71 3.73
C LEU A 136 17.89 17.24 4.66
N ILE A 137 17.81 16.02 5.18
CA ILE A 137 18.91 15.40 5.94
C ILE A 137 20.16 15.25 5.05
N ALA A 138 19.99 14.78 3.81
CA ALA A 138 21.08 14.63 2.84
C ALA A 138 21.79 15.97 2.58
N LEU A 139 21.02 17.02 2.33
CA LEU A 139 21.54 18.37 2.11
C LEU A 139 22.25 18.90 3.35
N ALA A 140 21.65 18.77 4.53
CA ALA A 140 22.26 19.22 5.78
C ALA A 140 23.59 18.50 6.07
N LEU A 141 23.62 17.16 5.92
CA LEU A 141 24.86 16.38 6.07
C LEU A 141 25.91 16.78 5.05
N GLY A 142 25.50 16.91 3.78
CA GLY A 142 26.41 17.27 2.69
C GLY A 142 27.01 18.65 2.87
N SER A 143 26.20 19.63 3.26
CA SER A 143 26.68 20.98 3.59
C SER A 143 27.64 20.95 4.78
N LEU A 144 27.35 20.19 5.83
CA LEU A 144 28.24 20.07 6.98
C LEU A 144 29.58 19.42 6.61
N LEU A 145 29.56 18.32 5.85
CA LEU A 145 30.76 17.64 5.37
C LEU A 145 31.58 18.55 4.45
N TYR A 146 30.94 19.28 3.55
CA TYR A 146 31.63 20.22 2.66
C TYR A 146 32.39 21.31 3.43
N LEU A 147 31.88 21.75 4.59
CA LEU A 147 32.57 22.72 5.44
C LEU A 147 33.75 22.11 6.20
N VAL A 148 33.68 20.83 6.58
CA VAL A 148 34.71 20.17 7.40
C VAL A 148 35.86 19.59 6.56
N VAL A 149 35.56 19.02 5.40
CA VAL A 149 36.55 18.29 4.59
C VAL A 149 37.75 19.17 4.12
N PRO A 150 37.58 20.46 3.76
CA PRO A 150 38.71 21.34 3.44
C PRO A 150 39.70 21.52 4.61
N PHE A 151 39.23 21.48 5.86
CA PHE A 151 40.13 21.56 7.04
C PHE A 151 41.04 20.34 7.17
N LEU A 152 40.72 19.24 6.50
CA LEU A 152 41.54 18.03 6.44
C LEU A 152 42.57 18.07 5.28
N GLY A 153 42.68 19.20 4.56
CA GLY A 153 43.65 19.39 3.48
C GLY A 153 43.20 18.90 2.10
N PHE A 154 41.92 18.55 1.94
CA PHE A 154 41.38 18.18 0.62
C PHE A 154 41.08 19.43 -0.24
N PRO A 155 41.30 19.36 -1.56
CA PRO A 155 40.85 20.41 -2.47
C PRO A 155 39.30 20.49 -2.48
N ASN A 156 38.76 21.69 -2.71
CA ASN A 156 37.31 21.95 -2.66
C ASN A 156 36.48 21.02 -3.55
N GLU A 157 37.01 20.63 -4.71
CA GLU A 157 36.32 19.68 -5.60
C GLU A 157 36.21 18.28 -4.99
N ALA A 158 37.28 17.80 -4.35
CA ALA A 158 37.26 16.51 -3.64
C ALA A 158 36.34 16.58 -2.41
N ALA A 159 36.33 17.71 -1.69
CA ALA A 159 35.44 17.93 -0.55
C ALA A 159 33.96 17.78 -0.93
N LEU A 160 33.60 18.32 -2.09
CA LEU A 160 32.24 18.27 -2.61
C LEU A 160 31.83 16.86 -3.03
N VAL A 161 32.71 16.13 -3.73
CA VAL A 161 32.44 14.74 -4.13
C VAL A 161 32.30 13.83 -2.91
N VAL A 162 33.18 13.98 -1.92
CA VAL A 162 33.12 13.23 -0.65
C VAL A 162 31.84 13.55 0.10
N ALA A 163 31.48 14.83 0.24
CA ALA A 163 30.25 15.25 0.90
C ALA A 163 29.00 14.66 0.22
N ALA A 164 28.95 14.68 -1.11
CA ALA A 164 27.84 14.10 -1.87
C ALA A 164 27.75 12.57 -1.68
N LEU A 165 28.87 11.85 -1.83
CA LEU A 165 28.92 10.39 -1.68
C LEU A 165 28.53 9.95 -0.27
N VAL A 166 29.05 10.61 0.76
CA VAL A 166 28.73 10.31 2.17
C VAL A 166 27.27 10.59 2.45
N SER A 167 26.72 11.71 1.97
CA SER A 167 25.32 12.05 2.18
C SER A 167 24.37 11.05 1.51
N VAL A 168 24.63 10.67 0.25
CA VAL A 168 23.86 9.64 -0.45
C VAL A 168 23.97 8.30 0.25
N SER A 169 25.17 7.91 0.69
CA SER A 169 25.41 6.64 1.38
C SER A 169 24.70 6.59 2.73
N VAL A 170 24.79 7.65 3.54
CA VAL A 170 24.12 7.74 4.84
C VAL A 170 22.61 7.69 4.68
N VAL A 171 22.05 8.42 3.71
CA VAL A 171 20.61 8.42 3.44
C VAL A 171 20.15 7.07 2.92
N GLY A 172 20.90 6.47 1.99
CA GLY A 172 20.61 5.13 1.48
C GLY A 172 20.67 4.07 2.60
N LEU A 173 21.67 4.18 3.49
CA LEU A 173 21.78 3.30 4.66
C LEU A 173 20.63 3.52 5.64
N LEU A 174 20.24 4.78 5.91
CA LEU A 174 19.07 5.11 6.74
C LEU A 174 17.78 4.56 6.12
N GLN A 175 17.59 4.69 4.81
CA GLN A 175 16.42 4.13 4.12
C GLN A 175 16.39 2.61 4.22
N PHE A 176 17.53 1.96 4.00
CA PHE A 176 17.66 0.50 4.09
C PHE A 176 17.47 -0.02 5.53
N SER A 177 18.05 0.65 6.52
CA SER A 177 18.05 0.19 7.92
C SER A 177 16.76 0.51 8.66
N ILE A 178 16.13 1.65 8.35
CA ILE A 178 14.82 1.97 8.90
C ILE A 178 13.75 1.11 8.21
N ASP A 179 14.03 0.61 6.99
CA ASP A 179 13.12 0.01 6.01
C ASP A 179 11.66 0.46 6.27
N PRO A 180 11.43 1.80 6.28
CA PRO A 180 10.17 2.36 6.71
C PRO A 180 9.08 1.93 5.74
N LEU A 181 9.43 1.69 4.47
CA LEU A 181 8.55 1.16 3.45
C LEU A 181 8.19 -0.30 3.71
N ARG A 182 9.13 -1.19 4.06
CA ARG A 182 8.77 -2.55 4.42
C ARG A 182 7.95 -2.60 5.70
N ARG A 183 8.33 -1.86 6.75
CA ARG A 183 7.54 -1.80 7.99
C ARG A 183 6.16 -1.18 7.76
N ALA A 184 6.07 -0.14 6.93
CA ALA A 184 4.79 0.47 6.55
C ALA A 184 3.97 -0.48 5.67
N ARG A 185 4.59 -1.21 4.74
CA ARG A 185 3.94 -2.22 3.90
C ARG A 185 3.43 -3.39 4.73
N GLU A 186 4.23 -3.89 5.66
CA GLU A 186 3.83 -4.92 6.62
C GLU A 186 2.74 -4.43 7.57
N ARG A 187 2.76 -3.15 7.99
CA ARG A 187 1.69 -2.53 8.79
C ARG A 187 0.43 -2.30 7.96
N GLN A 188 0.56 -1.92 6.70
CA GLN A 188 -0.56 -1.76 5.77
C GLN A 188 -1.17 -3.12 5.47
N GLU A 189 -0.36 -4.13 5.22
CA GLU A 189 -0.82 -5.49 4.98
C GLU A 189 -1.47 -6.07 6.23
N ARG A 190 -0.93 -5.79 7.43
CA ARG A 190 -1.58 -6.14 8.70
C ARG A 190 -2.86 -5.37 8.96
N ALA A 191 -2.88 -4.05 8.74
CA ALA A 191 -4.07 -3.23 8.93
C ALA A 191 -5.14 -3.55 7.89
N PHE A 192 -4.74 -3.92 6.68
CA PHE A 192 -5.62 -4.40 5.63
C PHE A 192 -6.17 -5.78 5.98
N ARG A 193 -5.32 -6.73 6.40
CA ARG A 193 -5.77 -8.03 6.91
C ARG A 193 -6.68 -7.85 8.12
N ALA A 194 -6.33 -6.97 9.05
CA ALA A 194 -7.16 -6.65 10.21
C ALA A 194 -8.46 -5.95 9.82
N LEU A 195 -8.49 -5.09 8.80
CA LEU A 195 -9.72 -4.52 8.25
C LEU A 195 -10.58 -5.61 7.61
N VAL A 196 -9.96 -6.52 6.85
CA VAL A 196 -10.61 -7.71 6.28
C VAL A 196 -11.13 -8.63 7.40
N ASP A 197 -10.37 -8.80 8.48
CA ASP A 197 -10.71 -9.62 9.64
C ASP A 197 -11.65 -8.92 10.63
N LEU A 198 -11.77 -7.59 10.62
CA LEU A 198 -12.78 -6.82 11.37
C LEU A 198 -14.08 -6.70 10.58
N THR A 199 -14.00 -6.69 9.25
CA THR A 199 -15.20 -6.88 8.43
C THR A 199 -15.76 -8.29 8.57
N ARG A 200 -14.91 -9.28 8.93
CA ARG A 200 -15.37 -10.54 9.53
C ARG A 200 -15.81 -10.26 10.97
N GLU A 201 -17.11 -10.19 11.22
CA GLU A 201 -17.62 -10.18 12.59
C GLU A 201 -17.20 -11.50 13.30
N PRO A 202 -16.90 -11.49 14.61
CA PRO A 202 -16.47 -12.69 15.31
C PRO A 202 -17.51 -13.80 15.16
N ASP A 203 -17.04 -14.90 14.59
CA ASP A 203 -17.71 -16.20 14.44
C ASP A 203 -18.55 -16.49 15.70
N ASP A 204 -19.81 -16.88 15.49
CA ASP A 204 -20.81 -17.23 16.52
C ASP A 204 -20.38 -18.42 17.42
N ALA A 205 -19.14 -18.89 17.30
CA ALA A 205 -18.50 -19.90 18.15
C ALA A 205 -18.42 -19.49 19.63
N ASP A 206 -18.48 -18.19 19.94
CA ASP A 206 -18.58 -17.67 21.31
C ASP A 206 -19.99 -17.19 21.70
N ARG A 207 -21.01 -17.31 20.82
CA ARG A 207 -22.39 -17.17 21.29
C ARG A 207 -22.68 -18.38 22.17
N PRO A 208 -22.95 -18.20 23.49
CA PRO A 208 -23.41 -19.30 24.31
C PRO A 208 -24.62 -19.92 23.62
N PRO A 209 -24.66 -21.27 23.48
CA PRO A 209 -25.72 -21.95 22.76
C PRO A 209 -27.06 -21.42 23.28
N THR A 210 -27.87 -20.88 22.37
CA THR A 210 -29.17 -20.30 22.72
C THR A 210 -29.93 -21.34 23.53
N PRO A 211 -30.21 -21.10 24.83
CA PRO A 211 -30.84 -22.08 25.68
C PRO A 211 -32.28 -22.28 25.17
N GLY A 212 -32.49 -23.33 24.38
CA GLY A 212 -33.79 -23.65 23.81
C GLY A 212 -33.82 -24.22 22.39
N ALA A 213 -32.70 -24.32 21.67
CA ALA A 213 -32.72 -24.99 20.36
C ALA A 213 -32.89 -26.52 20.54
N PRO A 214 -33.99 -27.13 20.05
CA PRO A 214 -34.23 -28.57 20.21
C PRO A 214 -33.15 -29.36 19.45
N SER A 215 -32.51 -30.28 20.14
CA SER A 215 -31.52 -31.19 19.55
C SER A 215 -32.18 -32.02 18.46
N LEU A 216 -31.84 -31.73 17.20
CA LEU A 216 -32.17 -32.62 16.09
C LEU A 216 -31.35 -33.90 16.24
N GLN A 217 -31.97 -34.95 16.79
CA GLN A 217 -31.43 -36.30 16.76
C GLN A 217 -31.17 -36.70 15.30
N ARG A 218 -29.94 -37.19 15.04
CA ARG A 218 -29.54 -37.69 13.72
C ARG A 218 -30.49 -38.82 13.30
N PRO A 219 -31.05 -38.80 12.08
CA PRO A 219 -32.00 -39.82 11.61
C PRO A 219 -31.41 -41.22 11.37
N ASP A 220 -30.10 -41.41 11.44
CA ASP A 220 -29.42 -42.58 10.85
C ASP A 220 -29.39 -43.85 11.73
N GLU A 221 -30.10 -43.89 12.87
CA GLU A 221 -30.03 -45.05 13.79
C GLU A 221 -31.23 -46.02 13.67
N ALA A 222 -32.25 -45.70 12.87
CA ALA A 222 -33.48 -46.50 12.82
C ALA A 222 -33.49 -47.67 11.80
N ASP A 223 -32.56 -47.72 10.84
CA ASP A 223 -32.65 -48.66 9.69
C ASP A 223 -31.60 -49.78 9.65
N ARG A 224 -30.87 -50.04 10.75
CA ARG A 224 -30.05 -51.26 10.84
C ARG A 224 -30.90 -52.48 11.18
N VAL A 225 -31.63 -52.98 10.18
CA VAL A 225 -32.20 -54.33 10.19
C VAL A 225 -31.08 -55.34 9.92
N SER A 226 -30.78 -56.19 10.91
CA SER A 226 -29.87 -57.32 10.76
C SER A 226 -30.45 -58.39 9.84
N PRO A 227 -29.69 -58.91 8.86
CA PRO A 227 -30.11 -60.08 8.09
C PRO A 227 -29.93 -61.38 8.89
N PRO A 228 -30.72 -62.42 8.58
CA PRO A 228 -30.75 -63.71 9.29
C PRO A 228 -29.51 -64.59 9.06
#